data_AF-A0A9E4J5S6-F1
#
_entry.id   AF-A0A9E4J5S6-F1
#
_cell.length_a   1.000
_cell.length_b   1.000
_cell.length_c   1.000
_cell.angle_alpha   90.00
_cell.angle_beta   90.00
_cell.angle_gamma   90.00
#
_symmetry.space_group_name_H-M   'P 1'
#
loop_
_entity.id
_entity.type
_entity.pdbx_description
1 polymer ?
#
loop_
_entity_poly.entity_id
_entity_poly.type
_entity_poly.pdbx_seq_one_letter_code
_entity_poly.pdbx_strand_id
1 'polypeptide(L)'
;MQPEGFGDHSILDYILLQAQEIAASTSRADLFQRLEACGALVRIEPDIEPTMFRCATVSQAELADLRRIRNVVRLGRVQRLETTRMVLDRGEVACRADTLFIDCTADGLEKRPTKPIFRDGKITLQTVRPCQQLFAAAMIGHVECAYADEAQKNALCVPVPHPDVTDDYLHMMRDIMRAQMAWAADPGLFQWLVGSRLDGLTTPGFRALLEGNGPVPPEKIMDTVRRAIENLGRFTESR
;
A
#
# COMPACT_ATOMS: atom_id res chain seq x y z
N MET A 1 7.41 -8.51 6.65
CA MET A 1 6.76 -8.53 7.98
C MET A 1 5.35 -9.01 7.73
N GLN A 2 5.02 -10.23 8.15
CA GLN A 2 3.64 -10.72 8.02
C GLN A 2 2.77 -9.94 9.02
N PRO A 3 1.58 -9.46 8.63
CA PRO A 3 0.67 -8.82 9.57
C PRO A 3 0.33 -9.81 10.69
N GLU A 4 0.68 -9.45 11.93
CA GLU A 4 0.32 -10.25 13.11
C GLU A 4 -1.20 -10.35 13.21
N GLY A 5 -1.72 -11.58 13.27
CA GLY A 5 -3.15 -11.88 13.23
C GLY A 5 -3.57 -12.83 12.09
N PHE A 6 -2.67 -13.09 11.13
CA PHE A 6 -2.94 -14.01 10.01
C PHE A 6 -2.56 -15.48 10.26
N GLY A 7 -2.28 -15.93 11.49
CA GLY A 7 -2.01 -17.36 11.77
C GLY A 7 -0.98 -18.00 10.81
N ASP A 8 -1.23 -19.24 10.37
CA ASP A 8 -0.46 -19.95 9.34
C ASP A 8 -0.69 -19.42 7.90
N HIS A 9 -1.47 -18.35 7.72
CA HIS A 9 -1.79 -17.82 6.40
C HIS A 9 -0.60 -17.08 5.79
N SER A 10 -0.34 -17.41 4.53
CA SER A 10 0.72 -16.80 3.74
C SER A 10 0.36 -15.37 3.35
N ILE A 11 1.36 -14.57 3.00
CA ILE A 11 1.15 -13.24 2.38
C ILE A 11 0.27 -13.31 1.12
N LEU A 12 0.28 -14.46 0.43
CA LEU A 12 -0.56 -14.72 -0.72
C LEU A 12 -2.04 -14.83 -0.33
N ASP A 13 -2.35 -15.51 0.77
CA ASP A 13 -3.72 -15.63 1.28
C ASP A 13 -4.27 -14.25 1.65
N TYR A 14 -3.43 -13.41 2.27
CA TYR A 14 -3.77 -12.01 2.56
C TYR A 14 -4.13 -11.23 1.28
N ILE A 15 -3.30 -11.30 0.26
CA ILE A 15 -3.50 -10.58 -1.00
C ILE A 15 -4.74 -11.10 -1.73
N LEU A 16 -4.95 -12.42 -1.73
CA LEU A 16 -6.11 -13.02 -2.35
C LEU A 16 -7.41 -12.64 -1.63
N LEU A 17 -7.42 -12.67 -0.29
CA LEU A 17 -8.54 -12.21 0.52
C LEU A 17 -8.88 -10.75 0.22
N GLN A 18 -7.86 -9.89 0.17
CA GLN A 18 -8.04 -8.49 -0.16
C GLN A 18 -8.64 -8.31 -1.57
N ALA A 19 -8.14 -9.05 -2.57
CA ALA A 19 -8.68 -9.03 -3.93
C ALA A 19 -10.14 -9.55 -4.00
N GLN A 20 -10.48 -10.58 -3.22
CA GLN A 20 -11.83 -11.12 -3.13
C GLN A 20 -12.81 -10.09 -2.55
N GLU A 21 -12.44 -9.45 -1.44
CA GLU A 21 -13.28 -8.41 -0.84
C GLU A 21 -13.44 -7.19 -1.74
N ILE A 22 -12.36 -6.79 -2.42
CA ILE A 22 -12.43 -5.75 -3.44
C ILE A 22 -13.40 -6.15 -4.55
N ALA A 23 -13.28 -7.36 -5.12
CA ALA A 23 -14.13 -7.83 -6.20
C ALA A 23 -15.61 -7.99 -5.79
N ALA A 24 -15.89 -8.27 -4.52
CA ALA A 24 -17.24 -8.47 -3.99
C ALA A 24 -17.94 -7.18 -3.56
N SER A 25 -17.19 -6.11 -3.30
CA SER A 25 -17.75 -4.83 -2.85
C SER A 25 -18.68 -4.18 -3.88
N THR A 26 -19.69 -3.46 -3.39
CA THR A 26 -20.76 -2.83 -4.19
C THR A 26 -20.66 -1.30 -4.22
N SER A 27 -19.92 -0.72 -3.28
CA SER A 27 -19.65 0.71 -3.18
C SER A 27 -18.31 0.97 -2.48
N ARG A 28 -17.82 2.22 -2.52
CA ARG A 28 -16.62 2.61 -1.77
C ARG A 28 -16.76 2.38 -0.26
N ALA A 29 -17.93 2.69 0.31
CA ALA A 29 -18.19 2.49 1.74
C ALA A 29 -18.19 1.00 2.10
N ASP A 30 -18.89 0.17 1.32
CA ASP A 30 -18.90 -1.29 1.49
C ASP A 30 -17.49 -1.89 1.35
N LEU A 31 -16.69 -1.40 0.40
CA LEU A 31 -15.30 -1.81 0.25
C LEU A 31 -14.48 -1.58 1.52
N PHE A 32 -14.49 -0.36 2.08
CA PHE A 32 -13.71 -0.08 3.29
C PHE A 32 -14.22 -0.86 4.51
N GLN A 33 -15.53 -1.07 4.64
CA GLN A 33 -16.10 -1.92 5.69
C GLN A 33 -15.63 -3.37 5.58
N ARG A 34 -15.59 -3.94 4.37
CA ARG A 34 -15.07 -5.30 4.13
C ARG A 34 -13.60 -5.44 4.44
N LEU A 35 -12.80 -4.47 3.98
CA LEU A 35 -11.36 -4.44 4.25
C LEU A 35 -11.05 -4.30 5.74
N GLU A 36 -11.90 -3.59 6.49
CA GLU A 36 -11.80 -3.53 7.94
C GLU A 36 -12.22 -4.84 8.62
N ALA A 37 -13.34 -5.43 8.19
CA ALA A 37 -13.85 -6.69 8.74
C ALA A 37 -12.85 -7.85 8.55
N CYS A 38 -12.11 -7.88 7.44
CA CYS A 38 -11.07 -8.89 7.18
C CYS A 38 -9.68 -8.51 7.71
N GLY A 39 -9.54 -7.35 8.37
CA GLY A 39 -8.29 -6.89 8.99
C GLY A 39 -7.23 -6.38 8.00
N ALA A 40 -7.56 -6.21 6.72
CA ALA A 40 -6.65 -5.64 5.72
C ALA A 40 -6.42 -4.14 5.90
N LEU A 41 -7.42 -3.43 6.43
CA LEU A 41 -7.31 -2.07 6.94
C LEU A 41 -7.85 -2.04 8.36
N VAL A 42 -7.38 -1.13 9.19
CA VAL A 42 -7.88 -0.98 10.56
C VAL A 42 -7.95 0.49 10.93
N ARG A 43 -8.98 0.88 11.68
CA ARG A 43 -9.07 2.21 12.28
C ARG A 43 -8.59 2.19 13.72
N ILE A 44 -7.73 3.14 14.09
CA ILE A 44 -7.34 3.34 15.49
C ILE A 44 -8.57 3.72 16.30
N GLU A 45 -9.36 4.69 15.84
CA GLU A 45 -10.63 5.11 16.44
C GLU A 45 -11.80 4.70 15.52
N PRO A 46 -12.57 3.64 15.86
CA PRO A 46 -13.61 3.10 14.97
C PRO A 46 -14.78 4.05 14.65
N ASP A 47 -15.03 5.02 15.52
CA ASP A 47 -16.13 5.97 15.36
C ASP A 47 -15.75 7.19 14.49
N ILE A 48 -14.51 7.24 13.99
CA ILE A 48 -13.98 8.35 13.20
C ILE A 48 -13.69 7.88 11.78
N GLU A 49 -14.24 8.59 10.79
CA GLU A 49 -13.93 8.36 9.39
C GLU A 49 -12.51 8.90 9.07
N PRO A 50 -11.60 8.07 8.53
CA PRO A 50 -10.27 8.53 8.16
C PRO A 50 -10.30 9.52 7.00
N THR A 51 -9.35 10.47 6.99
CA THR A 51 -9.17 11.41 5.88
C THR A 51 -7.86 11.20 5.11
N MET A 52 -7.00 10.29 5.61
CA MET A 52 -5.65 10.07 5.13
C MET A 52 -5.31 8.57 5.16
N PHE A 53 -4.45 8.13 4.24
CA PHE A 53 -3.86 6.79 4.25
C PHE A 53 -2.38 6.88 3.89
N ARG A 54 -1.48 6.42 4.78
CA ARG A 54 -0.01 6.51 4.62
C ARG A 54 0.71 5.16 4.68
N CYS A 55 0.03 4.05 4.34
CA CYS A 55 0.63 2.71 4.35
C CYS A 55 1.25 2.26 5.69
N ALA A 56 0.82 2.82 6.82
CA ALA A 56 1.33 2.38 8.11
C ALA A 56 0.88 0.94 8.38
N THR A 57 1.82 0.07 8.70
CA THR A 57 1.54 -1.28 9.21
C THR A 57 1.57 -1.25 10.73
N VAL A 58 0.62 -1.93 11.36
CA VAL A 58 0.50 -2.00 12.81
C VAL A 58 0.12 -3.43 13.20
N SER A 59 0.70 -3.97 14.26
CA SER A 59 0.24 -5.23 14.82
C SER A 59 -1.07 -5.07 15.59
N GLN A 60 -1.77 -6.17 15.86
CA GLN A 60 -2.98 -6.10 16.71
C GLN A 60 -2.67 -5.65 18.14
N ALA A 61 -1.49 -6.01 18.66
CA ALA A 61 -1.03 -5.56 19.97
C ALA A 61 -0.74 -4.05 19.97
N GLU A 62 0.01 -3.57 18.96
CA GLU A 62 0.28 -2.13 18.79
C GLU A 62 -1.02 -1.33 18.60
N LEU A 63 -1.98 -1.85 17.83
CA LEU A 63 -3.29 -1.23 17.64
C LEU A 63 -4.06 -1.13 18.96
N ALA A 64 -4.04 -2.19 19.77
CA ALA A 64 -4.66 -2.20 21.09
C ALA A 64 -4.01 -1.15 22.03
N ASP A 65 -2.69 -1.01 21.97
CA ASP A 65 -1.96 -0.02 22.75
C ASP A 65 -2.24 1.42 22.29
N LEU A 66 -2.24 1.68 20.98
CA LEU A 66 -2.63 2.97 20.42
C LEU A 66 -4.07 3.34 20.83
N ARG A 67 -4.97 2.36 20.82
CA ARG A 67 -6.36 2.49 21.29
C ARG A 67 -6.49 2.76 22.79
N ARG A 68 -5.43 2.76 23.59
CA ARG A 68 -5.47 3.21 24.99
C ARG A 68 -5.26 4.72 25.14
N ILE A 69 -4.76 5.39 24.10
CA ILE A 69 -4.56 6.83 24.12
C ILE A 69 -5.94 7.52 24.06
N ARG A 70 -6.26 8.32 25.08
CA ARG A 70 -7.54 9.04 25.19
C ARG A 70 -7.41 10.54 24.96
N ASN A 71 -6.24 11.10 25.28
CA ASN A 71 -5.97 12.51 25.11
C ASN A 71 -5.57 12.81 23.66
N VAL A 72 -6.54 12.86 22.75
CA VAL A 72 -6.31 13.12 21.33
C VAL A 72 -6.82 14.52 20.97
N VAL A 73 -5.92 15.35 20.45
CA VAL A 73 -6.20 16.75 20.06
C VAL A 73 -6.45 16.81 18.56
N ARG A 74 -7.60 17.38 18.14
CA ARG A 74 -8.02 17.48 16.73
C ARG A 74 -8.13 18.92 16.23
N LEU A 75 -7.16 19.75 16.58
CA LEU A 75 -7.14 21.19 16.24
C LEU A 75 -6.26 21.52 15.03
N GLY A 76 -5.91 20.53 14.20
CA GLY A 76 -5.11 20.73 12.98
C GLY A 76 -3.61 20.52 13.22
N ARG A 77 -2.77 21.07 12.36
CA ARG A 77 -1.31 20.99 12.47
C ARG A 77 -0.81 21.88 13.60
N VAL A 78 0.27 21.45 14.24
CA VAL A 78 1.00 22.29 15.21
C VAL A 78 1.71 23.40 14.45
N GLN A 79 1.47 24.63 14.85
CA GLN A 79 2.08 25.83 14.27
C GLN A 79 3.27 26.31 15.10
N ARG A 80 3.15 26.23 16.44
CA ARG A 80 4.19 26.65 17.38
C ARG A 80 4.06 25.93 18.71
N LEU A 81 5.21 25.61 19.31
CA LEU A 81 5.31 25.15 20.70
C LEU A 81 5.82 26.29 21.57
N GLU A 82 5.16 26.51 22.70
CA GLU A 82 5.56 27.47 23.74
C GLU A 82 5.70 26.75 25.08
N THR A 83 6.29 27.40 26.08
CA THR A 83 6.58 26.79 27.38
C THR A 83 5.35 26.12 28.00
N THR A 84 4.19 26.75 27.94
CA THR A 84 2.97 26.27 28.61
C THR A 84 1.80 26.00 27.67
N ARG A 85 2.03 25.98 26.35
CA ARG A 85 0.97 25.69 25.38
C ARG A 85 1.48 25.23 24.03
N MET A 86 0.64 24.47 23.34
CA MET A 86 0.76 24.10 21.94
C MET A 86 -0.24 24.93 21.12
N VAL A 87 0.25 25.65 20.11
CA VAL A 87 -0.58 26.44 19.17
C VAL A 87 -0.78 25.62 17.90
N LEU A 88 -2.04 25.44 17.49
CA LEU A 88 -2.44 24.65 16.32
C LEU A 88 -3.31 25.49 15.37
N ASP A 89 -3.60 24.98 14.17
CA ASP A 89 -4.41 25.67 13.16
C ASP A 89 -5.76 26.21 13.69
N ARG A 90 -6.40 25.45 14.58
CA ARG A 90 -7.77 25.71 15.05
C ARG A 90 -7.85 25.91 16.57
N GLY A 91 -6.76 26.34 17.20
CA GLY A 91 -6.78 26.71 18.61
C GLY A 91 -5.47 26.41 19.34
N GLU A 92 -5.54 26.39 20.66
CA GLU A 92 -4.39 26.13 21.53
C GLU A 92 -4.76 25.10 22.61
N VAL A 93 -3.75 24.37 23.06
CA VAL A 93 -3.87 23.40 24.16
C VAL A 93 -2.84 23.75 25.23
N ALA A 94 -3.30 23.92 26.47
CA ALA A 94 -2.40 24.15 27.59
C ALA A 94 -1.54 22.90 27.84
N CYS A 95 -0.25 23.12 28.10
CA CYS A 95 0.72 22.08 28.39
C CYS A 95 1.51 22.45 29.66
N ARG A 96 2.09 21.45 30.33
CA ARG A 96 3.01 21.71 31.42
C ARG A 96 4.34 22.22 30.89
N ALA A 97 5.02 23.05 31.67
CA ALA A 97 6.33 23.61 31.31
C ALA A 97 7.42 22.56 31.03
N ASP A 98 7.27 21.36 31.59
CA ASP A 98 8.21 20.23 31.47
C ASP A 98 7.75 19.17 30.44
N THR A 99 6.85 19.52 29.53
CA THR A 99 6.34 18.59 28.51
C THR A 99 7.40 18.31 27.43
N LEU A 100 7.68 17.04 27.16
CA LEU A 100 8.44 16.61 25.98
C LEU A 100 7.51 16.48 24.77
N PHE A 101 7.87 17.13 23.68
CA PHE A 101 7.18 17.00 22.38
C PHE A 101 8.00 16.14 21.43
N ILE A 102 7.37 15.15 20.82
CA ILE A 102 7.97 14.28 19.80
C ILE A 102 7.18 14.50 18.51
N ASP A 103 7.84 15.05 17.49
CA ASP A 103 7.25 15.24 16.17
C ASP A 103 7.48 14.00 15.30
N CYS A 104 6.40 13.26 15.06
CA CYS A 104 6.39 12.08 14.17
C CYS A 104 5.65 12.36 12.85
N THR A 105 5.57 13.61 12.40
CA THR A 105 4.78 14.01 11.22
C THR A 105 5.56 14.04 9.89
N ALA A 106 6.81 13.55 9.89
CA ALA A 106 7.66 13.55 8.72
C ALA A 106 7.04 12.79 7.53
N ASP A 107 7.01 13.44 6.37
CA ASP A 107 6.58 12.82 5.11
C ASP A 107 7.78 12.28 4.32
N GLY A 108 8.24 11.08 4.69
CA GLY A 108 9.37 10.44 4.03
C GLY A 108 9.06 9.87 2.64
N LEU A 109 7.77 9.80 2.26
CA LEU A 109 7.28 9.15 1.04
C LEU A 109 6.26 10.03 0.31
N GLU A 110 6.58 11.32 0.21
CA GLU A 110 5.75 12.34 -0.40
C GLU A 110 5.23 11.91 -1.79
N LYS A 111 3.93 12.10 -2.01
CA LYS A 111 3.30 11.87 -3.31
C LYS A 111 3.75 12.93 -4.31
N ARG A 112 4.42 12.51 -5.39
CA ARG A 112 4.92 13.40 -6.44
C ARG A 112 4.29 13.09 -7.80
N PRO A 113 4.21 14.07 -8.72
CA PRO A 113 3.75 13.83 -10.09
C PRO A 113 4.60 12.76 -10.79
N THR A 114 3.93 11.79 -11.41
CA THR A 114 4.59 10.67 -12.08
C THR A 114 5.24 11.11 -13.38
N LYS A 115 6.40 10.54 -13.70
CA LYS A 115 7.11 10.68 -14.98
C LYS A 115 7.54 9.29 -15.47
N PRO A 116 7.85 9.11 -16.77
CA PRO A 116 8.55 7.90 -17.21
C PRO A 116 9.81 7.67 -16.34
N ILE A 117 10.02 6.42 -15.91
CA ILE A 117 11.19 6.07 -15.10
C ILE A 117 12.43 6.10 -15.96
N PHE A 118 12.36 5.54 -17.16
CA PHE A 118 13.46 5.51 -18.11
C PHE A 118 13.22 6.55 -19.18
N ARG A 119 14.17 7.48 -19.34
CA ARG A 119 14.10 8.48 -20.40
C ARG A 119 15.46 9.08 -20.68
N ASP A 120 15.83 9.16 -21.96
CA ASP A 120 17.01 9.90 -22.43
C ASP A 120 18.31 9.47 -21.69
N GLY A 121 18.46 8.16 -21.44
CA GLY A 121 19.60 7.59 -20.72
C GLY A 121 19.64 7.90 -19.21
N LYS A 122 18.51 8.34 -18.63
CA LYS A 122 18.38 8.63 -17.20
C LYS A 122 17.30 7.77 -16.56
N ILE A 123 17.51 7.47 -15.28
CA ILE A 123 16.55 6.80 -14.41
C ILE A 123 15.98 7.80 -13.42
N THR A 124 14.67 8.07 -13.51
CA THR A 124 13.92 8.87 -12.53
C THR A 124 13.35 7.92 -11.48
N LEU A 125 14.03 7.83 -10.33
CA LEU A 125 13.62 6.97 -9.22
C LEU A 125 12.22 7.34 -8.72
N GLN A 126 11.29 6.41 -8.89
CA GLN A 126 9.90 6.49 -8.45
C GLN A 126 9.48 5.12 -7.94
N THR A 127 8.44 5.09 -7.12
CA THR A 127 7.86 3.83 -6.65
C THR A 127 7.14 3.12 -7.80
N VAL A 128 7.52 1.87 -8.08
CA VAL A 128 6.74 0.93 -8.92
C VAL A 128 5.87 0.00 -8.07
N ARG A 129 6.14 -0.05 -6.76
CA ARG A 129 5.31 -0.68 -5.74
C ARG A 129 5.44 0.16 -4.46
N PRO A 130 4.38 0.86 -4.04
CA PRO A 130 4.47 1.82 -2.95
C PRO A 130 4.74 1.10 -1.64
N CYS A 131 5.35 1.81 -0.70
CA CYS A 131 5.59 1.32 0.66
C CYS A 131 6.66 0.19 0.69
N GLN A 132 7.29 -0.14 -0.45
CA GLN A 132 8.39 -1.10 -0.61
C GLN A 132 9.54 -0.54 -1.46
N GLN A 133 10.20 0.54 -1.00
CA GLN A 133 11.19 1.25 -1.84
C GLN A 133 12.40 0.42 -2.24
N LEU A 134 12.85 -0.50 -1.37
CA LEU A 134 13.96 -1.39 -1.69
C LEU A 134 13.61 -2.34 -2.83
N PHE A 135 12.39 -2.89 -2.84
CA PHE A 135 11.90 -3.70 -3.94
C PHE A 135 11.75 -2.87 -5.21
N ALA A 136 11.17 -1.66 -5.12
CA ALA A 136 11.00 -0.78 -6.27
C ALA A 136 12.35 -0.44 -6.93
N ALA A 137 13.37 -0.10 -6.15
CA ALA A 137 14.72 0.15 -6.66
C ALA A 137 15.34 -1.09 -7.31
N ALA A 138 15.21 -2.27 -6.69
CA ALA A 138 15.71 -3.52 -7.24
C ALA A 138 15.01 -3.90 -8.56
N MET A 139 13.70 -3.70 -8.63
CA MET A 139 12.88 -3.93 -9.82
C MET A 139 13.32 -3.03 -10.98
N ILE A 140 13.49 -1.73 -10.73
CA ILE A 140 13.99 -0.77 -11.72
C ILE A 140 15.40 -1.16 -12.19
N GLY A 141 16.29 -1.52 -11.26
CA GLY A 141 17.65 -1.95 -11.61
C GLY A 141 17.69 -3.25 -12.43
N HIS A 142 16.85 -4.23 -12.08
CA HIS A 142 16.72 -5.46 -12.86
C HIS A 142 16.21 -5.17 -14.28
N VAL A 143 15.15 -4.37 -14.41
CA VAL A 143 14.58 -4.02 -15.70
C VAL A 143 15.56 -3.22 -16.57
N GLU A 144 16.35 -2.34 -15.96
CA GLU A 144 17.41 -1.62 -16.67
C GLU A 144 18.42 -2.56 -17.33
N CYS A 145 18.84 -3.61 -16.61
CA CYS A 145 19.85 -4.55 -17.06
C CYS A 145 19.31 -5.64 -18.02
N ALA A 146 18.06 -6.08 -17.83
CA ALA A 146 17.51 -7.23 -18.54
C ALA A 146 16.81 -6.86 -19.86
N TYR A 147 16.40 -5.60 -20.03
CA TYR A 147 15.64 -5.13 -21.18
C TYR A 147 16.40 -4.04 -21.92
N ALA A 148 16.26 -3.99 -23.26
CA ALA A 148 16.92 -2.97 -24.07
C ALA A 148 15.99 -1.80 -24.43
N ASP A 149 14.71 -2.09 -24.69
CA ASP A 149 13.74 -1.10 -25.17
C ASP A 149 13.19 -0.23 -24.03
N GLU A 150 13.33 1.08 -24.16
CA GLU A 150 12.87 2.05 -23.16
C GLU A 150 11.34 2.02 -22.98
N ALA A 151 10.58 1.76 -24.05
CA ALA A 151 9.12 1.67 -23.96
C ALA A 151 8.69 0.44 -23.15
N GLN A 152 9.30 -0.73 -23.40
CA GLN A 152 9.08 -1.94 -22.60
C GLN A 152 9.48 -1.73 -21.13
N LYS A 153 10.63 -1.10 -20.86
CA LYS A 153 11.07 -0.80 -19.49
C LYS A 153 10.03 0.05 -18.75
N ASN A 154 9.51 1.10 -19.38
CA ASN A 154 8.48 1.94 -18.79
C ASN A 154 7.11 1.25 -18.66
N ALA A 155 6.78 0.33 -19.57
CA ALA A 155 5.56 -0.49 -19.47
C ALA A 155 5.61 -1.46 -18.28
N LEU A 156 6.80 -1.99 -17.96
CA LEU A 156 7.02 -2.84 -16.78
C LEU A 156 7.20 -2.04 -15.49
N CYS A 157 7.69 -0.80 -15.58
CA CYS A 157 7.99 0.05 -14.42
C CYS A 157 7.07 1.28 -14.36
N VAL A 158 5.76 1.08 -14.52
CA VAL A 158 4.77 2.16 -14.38
C VAL A 158 4.81 2.68 -12.94
N PRO A 159 5.02 3.99 -12.71
CA PRO A 159 5.01 4.55 -11.35
C PRO A 159 3.64 4.38 -10.68
N VAL A 160 3.66 3.93 -9.42
CA VAL A 160 2.51 3.85 -8.53
C VAL A 160 2.77 4.80 -7.35
N PRO A 161 2.17 6.00 -7.34
CA PRO A 161 2.40 7.00 -6.29
C PRO A 161 2.02 6.50 -4.89
N HIS A 162 2.67 7.05 -3.87
CA HIS A 162 2.24 6.85 -2.49
C HIS A 162 0.86 7.48 -2.26
N PRO A 163 0.04 6.84 -1.42
CA PRO A 163 -1.24 7.40 -1.03
C PRO A 163 -1.03 8.55 -0.04
N ASP A 164 -1.91 9.54 -0.13
CA ASP A 164 -2.03 10.59 0.87
C ASP A 164 -3.46 10.62 1.42
N VAL A 165 -4.46 10.75 0.57
CA VAL A 165 -5.88 10.72 1.00
C VAL A 165 -6.47 9.30 0.91
N THR A 166 -7.62 9.07 1.55
CA THR A 166 -8.30 7.76 1.54
C THR A 166 -8.60 7.25 0.13
N ASP A 167 -9.05 8.12 -0.77
CA ASP A 167 -9.33 7.78 -2.18
C ASP A 167 -8.09 7.26 -2.92
N ASP A 168 -6.87 7.64 -2.51
CA ASP A 168 -5.65 7.17 -3.15
C ASP A 168 -5.45 5.66 -2.98
N TYR A 169 -6.00 5.06 -1.92
CA TYR A 169 -5.96 3.61 -1.73
C TYR A 169 -6.57 2.88 -2.93
N LEU A 170 -7.67 3.39 -3.50
CA LEU A 170 -8.35 2.76 -4.63
C LEU A 170 -7.47 2.74 -5.89
N HIS A 171 -6.88 3.89 -6.20
CA HIS A 171 -5.97 4.06 -7.33
C HIS A 171 -4.71 3.20 -7.13
N MET A 172 -4.11 3.30 -5.95
CA MET A 172 -2.91 2.56 -5.57
C MET A 172 -3.11 1.05 -5.72
N MET A 173 -4.18 0.49 -5.14
CA MET A 173 -4.44 -0.94 -5.20
C MET A 173 -4.71 -1.43 -6.62
N ARG A 174 -5.46 -0.66 -7.42
CA ARG A 174 -5.72 -0.98 -8.82
C ARG A 174 -4.44 -1.05 -9.62
N ASP A 175 -3.56 -0.07 -9.43
CA ASP A 175 -2.33 0.06 -10.20
C ASP A 175 -1.30 -1.00 -9.77
N ILE A 176 -1.23 -1.35 -8.46
CA ILE A 176 -0.44 -2.51 -7.97
C ILE A 176 -0.93 -3.81 -8.62
N MET A 177 -2.24 -4.07 -8.62
CA MET A 177 -2.79 -5.31 -9.20
C MET A 177 -2.53 -5.40 -10.71
N ARG A 178 -2.64 -4.29 -11.43
CA ARG A 178 -2.29 -4.22 -12.87
C ARG A 178 -0.81 -4.49 -13.11
N ALA A 179 0.08 -3.87 -12.34
CA ALA A 179 1.51 -4.10 -12.43
C ALA A 179 1.84 -5.58 -12.18
N GLN A 180 1.25 -6.18 -11.13
CA GLN A 180 1.46 -7.59 -10.82
C GLN A 180 1.01 -8.52 -11.95
N MET A 181 -0.12 -8.23 -12.61
CA MET A 181 -0.57 -9.00 -13.78
C MET A 181 0.39 -8.85 -14.96
N ALA A 182 0.87 -7.63 -15.23
CA ALA A 182 1.84 -7.39 -16.31
C ALA A 182 3.16 -8.13 -16.04
N TRP A 183 3.63 -8.14 -14.79
CA TRP A 183 4.85 -8.84 -14.41
C TRP A 183 4.71 -10.36 -14.49
N ALA A 184 3.55 -10.91 -14.12
CA ALA A 184 3.28 -12.34 -14.25
C ALA A 184 3.18 -12.81 -15.72
N ALA A 185 2.85 -11.91 -16.64
CA ALA A 185 2.78 -12.21 -18.07
C ALA A 185 4.15 -12.22 -18.77
N ASP A 186 5.20 -11.68 -18.13
CA ASP A 186 6.57 -11.72 -18.63
C ASP A 186 7.35 -12.86 -17.94
N PRO A 187 7.68 -13.96 -18.64
CA PRO A 187 8.30 -15.13 -18.01
C PRO A 187 9.67 -14.85 -17.38
N GLY A 188 10.47 -13.96 -17.99
CA GLY A 188 11.83 -13.67 -17.53
C GLY A 188 11.82 -12.83 -16.26
N LEU A 189 11.03 -11.76 -16.26
CA LEU A 189 10.82 -10.94 -15.08
C LEU A 189 10.18 -11.75 -13.95
N PHE A 190 9.17 -12.54 -14.28
CA PHE A 190 8.50 -13.39 -13.32
C PHE A 190 9.45 -14.40 -12.66
N GLN A 191 10.33 -15.04 -13.43
CA GLN A 191 11.35 -15.94 -12.90
C GLN A 191 12.29 -15.20 -11.92
N TRP A 192 12.70 -13.97 -12.26
CA TRP A 192 13.50 -13.14 -11.38
C TRP A 192 12.74 -12.77 -10.09
N LEU A 193 11.47 -12.38 -10.22
CA LEU A 193 10.61 -12.03 -9.09
C LEU A 193 10.52 -13.20 -8.11
N VAL A 194 10.27 -14.44 -8.57
CA VAL A 194 10.20 -15.65 -7.72
C VAL A 194 11.52 -15.91 -6.95
N GLY A 195 12.66 -15.46 -7.46
CA GLY A 195 13.96 -15.55 -6.79
C GLY A 195 14.32 -14.34 -5.92
N SER A 196 13.57 -13.24 -6.01
CA SER A 196 13.91 -11.98 -5.37
C SER A 196 13.47 -11.93 -3.91
N ARG A 197 14.43 -12.01 -2.97
CA ARG A 197 14.16 -11.89 -1.53
C ARG A 197 13.52 -10.56 -1.10
N LEU A 198 13.55 -9.55 -1.97
CA LEU A 198 12.92 -8.25 -1.72
C LEU A 198 11.44 -8.22 -2.12
N ASP A 199 11.01 -9.16 -2.96
CA ASP A 199 9.60 -9.30 -3.28
C ASP A 199 8.91 -10.08 -2.16
N GLY A 200 8.03 -9.41 -1.43
CA GLY A 200 7.22 -10.02 -0.39
C GLY A 200 6.36 -11.18 -0.89
N LEU A 201 6.15 -11.31 -2.20
CA LEU A 201 5.45 -12.44 -2.82
C LEU A 201 6.30 -13.71 -2.94
N THR A 202 7.62 -13.67 -2.74
CA THR A 202 8.51 -14.86 -2.87
C THR A 202 8.38 -15.91 -1.79
N THR A 203 7.27 -15.90 -1.05
CA THR A 203 6.94 -16.98 -0.12
C THR A 203 6.77 -18.32 -0.85
N PRO A 204 7.08 -19.45 -0.20
CA PRO A 204 6.84 -20.79 -0.74
C PRO A 204 5.42 -20.99 -1.30
N GLY A 205 4.42 -20.30 -0.73
CA GLY A 205 3.02 -20.36 -1.20
C GLY A 205 2.80 -19.78 -2.60
N PHE A 206 3.53 -18.72 -2.99
CA PHE A 206 3.44 -18.18 -4.35
C PHE A 206 4.08 -19.12 -5.36
N ARG A 207 5.25 -19.68 -5.06
CA ARG A 207 5.87 -20.71 -5.92
C ARG A 207 4.94 -21.93 -6.08
N ALA A 208 4.40 -22.44 -4.97
CA ALA A 208 3.48 -23.56 -4.98
C ALA A 208 2.21 -23.26 -5.80
N LEU A 209 1.64 -22.06 -5.67
CA LEU A 209 0.51 -21.64 -6.50
C LEU A 209 0.82 -21.73 -7.99
N LEU A 210 1.99 -21.24 -8.39
CA LEU A 210 2.41 -21.13 -9.79
C LEU A 210 2.76 -22.48 -10.41
N GLU A 211 3.26 -23.41 -9.60
CA GLU A 211 3.46 -24.81 -9.99
C GLU A 211 2.14 -25.60 -10.01
N GLY A 212 0.99 -24.96 -9.74
CA GLY A 212 -0.32 -25.62 -9.67
C GLY A 212 -0.52 -26.46 -8.41
N ASN A 213 0.39 -26.35 -7.44
CA ASN A 213 0.41 -27.08 -6.18
C ASN A 213 -0.33 -26.32 -5.05
N GLY A 214 -0.92 -25.16 -5.35
CA GLY A 214 -1.72 -24.36 -4.42
C GLY A 214 -3.17 -24.85 -4.29
N PRO A 215 -3.87 -24.49 -3.20
CA PRO A 215 -5.26 -24.91 -2.97
C PRO A 215 -6.28 -24.22 -3.89
N VAL A 216 -5.87 -23.15 -4.60
CA VAL A 216 -6.71 -22.40 -5.53
C VAL A 216 -6.06 -22.43 -6.91
N PRO A 217 -6.79 -22.77 -7.99
CA PRO A 217 -6.23 -22.76 -9.33
C PRO A 217 -5.80 -21.35 -9.79
N PRO A 218 -4.67 -21.21 -10.51
CA PRO A 218 -4.17 -19.91 -10.99
C PRO A 218 -5.19 -19.10 -11.79
N GLU A 219 -5.99 -19.74 -12.64
CA GLU A 219 -7.00 -19.08 -13.46
C GLU A 219 -8.08 -18.38 -12.62
N LYS A 220 -8.45 -18.96 -11.49
CA LYS A 220 -9.45 -18.39 -10.57
C LYS A 220 -8.89 -17.18 -9.82
N ILE A 221 -7.60 -17.20 -9.50
CA ILE A 221 -6.91 -16.06 -8.90
C ILE A 221 -6.84 -14.91 -9.89
N MET A 222 -6.43 -15.19 -11.13
CA MET A 222 -6.37 -14.18 -12.19
C MET A 222 -7.75 -13.57 -12.48
N ASP A 223 -8.81 -14.38 -12.47
CA ASP A 223 -10.18 -13.86 -12.59
C ASP A 223 -10.58 -12.96 -11.43
N THR A 224 -10.28 -13.37 -10.20
CA THR A 224 -10.55 -12.58 -8.98
C THR A 224 -9.83 -11.24 -9.03
N VAL A 225 -8.53 -11.22 -9.38
CA VAL A 225 -7.74 -10.00 -9.50
C VAL A 225 -8.27 -9.10 -10.61
N ARG A 226 -8.68 -9.67 -11.77
CA ARG A 226 -9.28 -8.89 -12.85
C ARG A 226 -10.56 -8.19 -12.40
N ARG A 227 -11.47 -8.92 -11.76
CA ARG A 227 -12.72 -8.37 -11.22
C ARG A 227 -12.46 -7.31 -10.15
N ALA A 228 -11.43 -7.48 -9.33
CA ALA A 228 -11.01 -6.48 -8.35
C ALA A 228 -10.54 -5.18 -9.03
N ILE A 229 -9.68 -5.28 -10.06
CA ILE A 229 -9.21 -4.12 -10.85
C ILE A 229 -10.38 -3.39 -11.50
N GLU A 230 -11.30 -4.12 -12.14
CA GLU A 230 -12.50 -3.55 -12.76
C GLU A 230 -13.34 -2.81 -11.72
N ASN A 231 -13.53 -3.41 -10.54
CA ASN A 231 -14.33 -2.81 -9.50
C ASN A 231 -13.71 -1.51 -8.94
N LEU A 232 -12.40 -1.51 -8.68
CA LEU A 232 -11.68 -0.30 -8.29
C LEU A 232 -11.78 0.78 -9.38
N GLY A 233 -11.72 0.40 -10.66
CA GLY A 233 -11.97 1.30 -11.79
C GLY A 233 -13.32 2.02 -11.68
N ARG A 234 -14.40 1.24 -11.50
CA ARG A 234 -15.77 1.80 -11.33
C ARG A 234 -15.84 2.80 -10.20
N PHE A 235 -15.20 2.51 -9.07
CA PHE A 235 -15.19 3.41 -7.92
C PHE A 235 -14.39 4.67 -8.19
N THR A 236 -13.30 4.62 -8.97
CA THR A 236 -12.48 5.80 -9.26
C THR A 236 -13.08 6.73 -10.32
N GLU A 237 -13.95 6.23 -11.21
CA GLU A 237 -14.54 7.00 -12.32
C GLU A 237 -15.87 7.68 -11.98
N SER A 238 -16.54 7.26 -10.91
CA SER A 238 -17.89 7.69 -10.50
C SER A 238 -17.91 9.03 -9.72
N ARG A 239 -17.09 10.01 -10.11
CA ARG A 239 -17.10 11.37 -9.52
C ARG A 239 -18.05 12.31 -10.24
#